data_AF-A0A349IJR7-F1
#
_entry.id   AF-A0A349IJR7-F1
#
_cell.length_a   1.000
_cell.length_b   1.000
_cell.length_c   1.000
_cell.angle_alpha   90.00
_cell.angle_beta   90.00
_cell.angle_gamma   90.00
#
_symmetry.space_group_name_H-M   'P 1'
#
loop_
_entity.id
_entity.type
_entity.pdbx_description
1 polymer ?
#
loop_
_entity_poly.entity_id
_entity_poly.type
_entity_poly.pdbx_seq_one_letter_code
_entity_poly.pdbx_strand_id
1 'polypeptide(L)'
;MHIKKEASGAQKKPNVKASNERALTADILNRILEKKEFSHLVLREALEHSSLDERSKAFITRLTEGTIEYTIQIDFILNHYCSTKTKNMHPVIRTILRMSVYQ
;
A
#
# COMPACT_ATOMS: atom_id res chain seq x y z
N MET A 1 -29.64 -26.08 -28.70
CA MET A 1 -29.46 -25.29 -27.46
C MET A 1 -28.50 -26.05 -26.57
N HIS A 2 -27.58 -25.34 -25.89
CA HIS A 2 -26.47 -25.82 -25.05
C HIS A 2 -25.07 -25.89 -25.70
N ILE A 3 -24.52 -24.70 -25.98
CA ILE A 3 -23.09 -24.44 -25.93
C ILE A 3 -22.71 -24.37 -24.44
N LYS A 4 -21.90 -25.32 -23.94
CA LYS A 4 -21.26 -25.21 -22.62
C LYS A 4 -20.04 -24.28 -22.76
N LYS A 5 -20.15 -23.13 -22.10
CA LYS A 5 -19.12 -22.10 -21.96
C LYS A 5 -17.87 -22.68 -21.30
N GLU A 6 -16.73 -22.47 -21.95
CA GLU A 6 -15.40 -22.79 -21.43
C GLU A 6 -15.10 -21.98 -20.17
N ALA A 7 -14.39 -22.65 -19.25
CA ALA A 7 -14.03 -22.15 -17.94
C ALA A 7 -13.10 -20.94 -18.04
N SER A 8 -13.63 -19.78 -17.67
CA SER A 8 -12.86 -18.56 -17.39
C SER A 8 -11.97 -18.78 -16.16
N GLY A 9 -10.68 -18.50 -16.34
CA GLY A 9 -9.60 -18.84 -15.43
C GLY A 9 -9.82 -18.36 -13.99
N ALA A 10 -9.72 -19.31 -13.07
CA ALA A 10 -9.58 -19.04 -11.66
C ALA A 10 -8.28 -18.26 -11.42
N GLN A 11 -8.40 -16.95 -11.22
CA GLN A 11 -7.32 -16.16 -10.64
C GLN A 11 -7.00 -16.76 -9.27
N LYS A 12 -5.85 -17.45 -9.18
CA LYS A 12 -5.29 -17.95 -7.93
C LYS A 12 -5.11 -16.76 -6.98
N LYS A 13 -5.99 -16.65 -5.98
CA LYS A 13 -5.82 -15.72 -4.86
C LYS A 13 -4.46 -16.00 -4.21
N PRO A 14 -3.56 -15.01 -4.08
CA PRO A 14 -2.30 -15.24 -3.40
C PRO A 14 -2.62 -15.57 -1.94
N ASN A 15 -2.27 -16.79 -1.54
CA ASN A 15 -2.38 -17.28 -0.18
C ASN A 15 -1.28 -16.62 0.66
N VAL A 16 -1.56 -15.42 1.17
CA VAL A 16 -0.69 -14.75 2.15
C VAL A 16 -1.29 -14.99 3.54
N LYS A 17 -0.92 -16.12 4.15
CA LYS A 17 -1.09 -16.35 5.59
C LYS A 17 -0.01 -15.57 6.35
N ALA A 18 -0.43 -15.01 7.49
CA ALA A 18 0.14 -13.88 8.24
C ALA A 18 -0.18 -12.54 7.57
N SER A 19 -1.06 -11.76 8.21
CA SER A 19 -1.36 -10.38 7.83
C SER A 19 -0.07 -9.56 7.87
N ASN A 20 0.61 -9.45 6.73
CA ASN A 20 1.77 -8.60 6.63
C ASN A 20 1.27 -7.15 6.59
N GLU A 21 1.15 -6.55 7.78
CA GLU A 21 0.67 -5.18 7.97
C GLU A 21 1.39 -4.21 7.04
N ARG A 22 2.72 -4.34 6.90
CA ARG A 22 3.53 -3.53 5.97
C ARG A 22 3.16 -3.74 4.51
N ALA A 23 2.85 -4.97 4.10
CA ALA A 23 2.40 -5.23 2.73
C ALA A 23 1.02 -4.60 2.47
N LEU A 24 0.11 -4.67 3.44
CA LEU A 24 -1.19 -4.03 3.37
C LEU A 24 -1.05 -2.50 3.34
N THR A 25 -0.23 -1.91 4.22
CA THR A 25 0.09 -0.47 4.19
C THR A 25 0.70 -0.05 2.86
N ALA A 26 1.62 -0.84 2.29
CA ALA A 26 2.22 -0.52 0.99
C ALA A 26 1.18 -0.53 -0.14
N ASP A 27 0.19 -1.43 -0.12
CA ASP A 27 -0.91 -1.43 -1.09
C ASP A 27 -1.82 -0.19 -0.92
N ILE A 28 -2.20 0.11 0.33
CA ILE A 28 -2.97 1.32 0.68
C ILE A 28 -2.24 2.58 0.19
N LEU A 29 -0.95 2.73 0.50
CA LEU A 29 -0.16 3.88 0.11
C LEU A 29 -0.01 3.99 -1.40
N ASN A 30 0.11 2.88 -2.14
CA ASN A 30 0.14 2.93 -3.60
C ASN A 30 -1.19 3.43 -4.18
N ARG A 31 -2.33 3.00 -3.64
CA ARG A 31 -3.65 3.52 -4.04
C ARG A 31 -3.77 5.03 -3.78
N ILE A 32 -3.30 5.50 -2.63
CA ILE A 32 -3.41 6.91 -2.25
C ILE A 32 -2.41 7.79 -3.05
N LEU A 33 -1.13 7.46 -3.01
CA LEU A 33 -0.07 8.32 -3.54
C LEU A 33 0.03 8.27 -5.07
N GLU A 34 -0.20 7.10 -5.66
CA GLU A 34 0.04 6.85 -7.08
C GLU A 34 -1.27 6.82 -7.88
N LYS A 35 -2.36 6.24 -7.34
CA LYS A 35 -3.69 6.26 -7.99
C LYS A 35 -4.57 7.45 -7.59
N LYS A 36 -4.11 8.30 -6.66
CA LYS A 36 -4.83 9.50 -6.17
C LYS A 36 -6.21 9.19 -5.58
N GLU A 37 -6.39 8.01 -5.02
CA GLU A 37 -7.60 7.65 -4.28
C GLU A 37 -7.61 8.37 -2.91
N PHE A 38 -8.81 8.64 -2.39
CA PHE A 38 -8.95 9.33 -1.10
C PHE A 38 -8.49 8.44 0.06
N SER A 39 -7.58 8.96 0.89
CA SER A 39 -6.97 8.23 2.00
C SER A 39 -8.00 7.61 2.95
N HIS A 40 -9.00 8.39 3.37
CA HIS A 40 -10.05 7.93 4.29
C HIS A 40 -10.92 6.81 3.70
N LEU A 41 -11.14 6.78 2.38
CA LEU A 41 -11.91 5.72 1.73
C LEU A 41 -11.10 4.42 1.64
N VAL A 42 -9.86 4.50 1.15
CA VAL A 42 -8.96 3.34 0.98
C VAL A 42 -8.64 2.72 2.34
N LEU A 43 -8.33 3.55 3.34
CA LEU A 43 -8.00 3.08 4.68
C LEU A 43 -9.21 2.38 5.31
N ARG A 44 -10.42 2.97 5.22
CA ARG A 44 -11.64 2.36 5.75
C ARG A 44 -11.93 1.01 5.09
N GLU A 45 -11.89 0.95 3.75
CA GLU A 45 -12.08 -0.28 2.99
C GLU A 45 -11.09 -1.37 3.42
N ALA A 46 -9.80 -1.04 3.52
CA ALA A 46 -8.77 -1.99 3.91
C ALA A 46 -8.95 -2.51 5.35
N LEU A 47 -9.36 -1.65 6.29
CA LEU A 47 -9.55 -2.03 7.69
C LEU A 47 -10.85 -2.84 7.89
N GLU A 48 -11.95 -2.48 7.26
CA GLU A 48 -13.27 -3.16 7.38
C GLU A 48 -13.25 -4.57 6.78
N HIS A 49 -12.53 -4.78 5.66
CA HIS A 49 -12.45 -6.09 5.00
C HIS A 49 -11.40 -7.03 5.60
N SER A 50 -10.67 -6.59 6.62
CA SER A 50 -9.55 -7.33 7.20
C SER A 50 -9.91 -7.97 8.54
N SER A 51 -9.46 -9.21 8.76
CA SER A 51 -9.57 -9.90 10.06
C SER A 51 -8.41 -9.53 10.99
N LEU A 52 -8.18 -8.23 11.19
CA LEU A 52 -7.09 -7.68 12.00
C LEU A 52 -7.53 -7.38 13.43
N ASP A 53 -6.60 -7.53 14.38
CA ASP A 53 -6.79 -7.05 15.75
C ASP A 53 -6.65 -5.52 15.82
N GLU A 54 -7.13 -4.92 16.91
CA GLU A 54 -7.13 -3.46 17.08
C GLU A 54 -5.71 -2.87 17.05
N ARG A 55 -4.71 -3.63 17.50
CA ARG A 55 -3.30 -3.22 17.45
C ARG A 55 -2.80 -3.12 16.00
N SER A 56 -3.06 -4.12 15.18
CA SER A 56 -2.68 -4.12 13.76
C SER A 56 -3.35 -2.96 13.02
N LYS A 57 -4.64 -2.72 13.28
CA LYS A 57 -5.38 -1.60 12.68
C LYS A 57 -4.76 -0.26 13.06
N ALA A 58 -4.49 -0.04 14.34
CA ALA A 58 -3.84 1.18 14.83
C ALA A 58 -2.45 1.39 14.19
N PHE A 59 -1.67 0.30 14.05
CA PHE A 59 -0.37 0.34 13.40
C PHE A 59 -0.47 0.72 11.92
N ILE A 60 -1.36 0.08 11.16
CA ILE A 60 -1.57 0.38 9.73
C ILE A 60 -2.03 1.81 9.53
N THR A 61 -2.97 2.30 10.34
CA THR A 61 -3.46 3.68 10.30
C THR A 61 -2.30 4.65 10.53
N ARG A 62 -1.54 4.49 11.62
CA ARG A 62 -0.43 5.39 11.93
C ARG A 62 0.65 5.39 10.86
N LEU A 63 1.01 4.20 10.36
CA LEU A 63 2.02 4.04 9.32
C LEU A 63 1.59 4.69 8.01
N THR A 64 0.33 4.52 7.62
CA THR A 64 -0.23 5.10 6.39
C THR A 64 -0.29 6.63 6.49
N GLU A 65 -0.97 7.14 7.52
CA GLU A 65 -1.19 8.58 7.69
C GLU A 65 0.12 9.33 7.86
N GLY A 66 1.03 8.78 8.67
CA GLY A 66 2.35 9.39 8.88
C GLY A 66 3.20 9.39 7.62
N THR A 67 3.18 8.33 6.81
CA THR A 67 3.89 8.34 5.52
C THR A 67 3.36 9.45 4.59
N ILE A 68 2.05 9.65 4.56
CA ILE A 68 1.40 10.71 3.75
C ILE A 68 1.79 12.10 4.28
N GLU A 69 1.61 12.34 5.58
CA GLU A 69 1.88 13.61 6.26
C GLU A 69 3.34 14.06 6.04
N TYR A 70 4.29 13.13 6.19
CA TYR A 70 5.72 13.43 6.11
C TYR A 70 6.31 13.26 4.71
N THR A 71 5.51 13.01 3.67
CA THR A 71 6.02 12.71 2.31
C THR A 71 7.04 13.73 1.79
N ILE A 72 6.83 15.03 2.04
CA ILE A 72 7.77 16.09 1.60
C ILE A 72 9.14 15.95 2.30
N GLN A 73 9.13 15.72 3.61
CA GLN A 73 10.35 15.56 4.41
C GLN A 73 11.07 14.26 4.06
N ILE A 74 10.31 13.18 3.91
CA ILE A 74 10.82 11.87 3.49
C ILE A 74 11.46 11.96 2.10
N ASP A 75 10.82 12.65 1.16
CA ASP A 75 11.38 12.85 -0.17
C ASP A 75 12.67 13.66 -0.13
N PHE A 76 12.77 14.66 0.74
CA PHE A 76 14.01 15.40 0.96
C PHE A 76 15.13 14.47 1.45
N ILE A 77 14.85 13.63 2.45
CA ILE A 77 15.81 12.64 2.98
C ILE A 77 16.22 11.65 1.88
N LEU A 78 15.26 11.04 1.18
CA LEU A 78 15.54 10.08 0.11
C LEU A 78 16.37 10.69 -1.01
N ASN A 79 16.10 11.94 -1.38
CA ASN A 79 16.87 12.63 -2.42
C ASN A 79 18.31 12.95 -1.99
N HIS A 80 18.62 12.95 -0.69
CA HIS A 80 19.99 13.08 -0.20
C HIS A 80 20.78 11.77 -0.33
N TYR A 81 20.18 10.64 0.06
CA TYR A 81 20.88 9.36 0.15
C TYR A 81 20.77 8.48 -1.11
N CYS A 82 19.71 8.61 -1.89
CA CYS A 82 19.51 7.79 -3.09
C CYS A 82 20.17 8.43 -4.32
N SER A 83 20.88 7.61 -5.10
CA SER A 83 21.42 8.01 -6.40
C SER A 83 20.31 8.39 -7.39
N THR A 84 19.24 7.59 -7.43
CA THR A 84 18.02 7.89 -8.19
C THR A 84 17.12 8.80 -7.36
N LYS A 85 16.74 9.96 -7.91
CA LYS A 85 15.84 10.91 -7.23
C LYS A 85 14.40 10.39 -7.20
N THR A 86 13.64 10.75 -6.16
CA THR A 86 12.26 10.25 -5.93
C THR A 86 11.36 10.44 -7.15
N LYS A 87 11.48 11.57 -7.85
CA LYS A 87 10.75 11.85 -9.10
C LYS A 87 10.99 10.83 -10.23
N ASN A 88 12.15 10.17 -10.24
CA ASN A 88 12.56 9.22 -11.28
C ASN A 88 12.40 7.75 -10.85
N MET A 89 12.06 7.49 -9.57
CA MET A 89 11.85 6.14 -9.07
C MET A 89 10.54 5.57 -9.63
N HIS A 90 10.53 4.26 -9.90
CA HIS A 90 9.30 3.55 -10.20
C HIS A 90 8.30 3.71 -9.03
N PRO A 91 7.01 4.01 -9.28
CA PRO A 91 6.00 4.30 -8.26
C PRO A 91 6.03 3.37 -7.04
N VAL A 92 5.99 2.05 -7.28
CA VAL A 92 5.98 1.04 -6.20
C VAL A 92 7.24 1.10 -5.33
N ILE A 93 8.41 1.28 -5.93
CA ILE A 93 9.69 1.36 -5.20
C ILE A 93 9.71 2.61 -4.33
N ARG A 94 9.29 3.75 -4.89
CA ARG A 94 9.17 5.01 -4.16
C ARG A 94 8.24 4.91 -2.96
N THR A 95 7.08 4.27 -3.13
CA THR A 95 6.12 4.04 -2.04
C THR A 95 6.73 3.21 -0.92
N ILE A 96 7.40 2.10 -1.26
CA ILE A 96 8.05 1.23 -0.27
C ILE A 96 9.13 2.01 0.49
N LEU A 97 9.99 2.75 -0.22
CA LEU A 97 11.04 3.56 0.41
C LEU A 97 10.46 4.63 1.33
N ARG A 98 9.39 5.33 0.91
CA ARG A 98 8.74 6.34 1.74
C ARG A 98 8.19 5.74 3.04
N MET A 99 7.50 4.61 2.94
CA MET A 99 6.99 3.88 4.09
C MET A 99 8.11 3.42 5.02
N SER A 100 9.21 2.90 4.47
CA SER A 100 10.36 2.43 5.25
C SER A 100 11.16 3.54 5.93
N VAL A 101 11.20 4.75 5.38
CA VAL A 101 11.86 5.90 6.02
C VAL A 101 10.98 6.50 7.11
N TYR A 102 9.67 6.43 6.95
CA TYR A 102 8.73 6.89 7.98
C TYR A 102 8.72 5.97 9.21
N GLN A 103 8.77 4.66 8.98
CA GLN A 103 8.84 3.64 10.02
C GLN A 103 10.14 3.68 10.81
#